data_AF-A0A929TMT1-F1
#
_entry.id   AF-A0A929TMT1-F1
#
_cell.length_a   1.000
_cell.length_b   1.000
_cell.length_c   1.000
_cell.angle_alpha   90.00
_cell.angle_beta   90.00
_cell.angle_gamma   90.00
#
_symmetry.space_group_name_H-M   'P 1'
#
loop_
_entity.id
_entity.type
_entity.pdbx_description
1 polymer ?
#
loop_
_entity_poly.entity_id
_entity_poly.type
_entity_poly.pdbx_seq_one_letter_code
_entity_poly.pdbx_strand_id
1 'polypeptide(L)'
;MPIDRYNGLLNVYKEAGFTSNDVVAKLRGICKQRRIGHTGTLDPDAVGVLVVCLGSGTRAVELLTEHTKEYIAVCRLGITTDTQDLSGRVIARDERAVSEEELKKAIFTFQGEYDQIPPMYSALKVGGKKLYELARAGMEVERRSRKVTIFSISLLDASQLEDRREFTMEVKCSKGTYIRTLCHDIGLSLGCGGAMAHLTRTAVGSFHLEDALTLSQLETLRDEGALENKIVPVDQMFRDRDYLIIDPSFLAQARNGNPIPVENIISEEAESSSEEAESSSEEAKSSSGEMQEPIGKMQAPIREMQEPVGEMQDPIREIQEPIEEMRYQEGERFRLYDPDGCFFGLYRFHQRTKCFRVEKFFYRQQEE
;
A
#
# COMPACT_ATOMS: atom_id res chain seq x y z
N MET A 1 -16.00 10.17 29.05
CA MET A 1 -15.83 8.91 28.27
C MET A 1 -14.38 8.48 28.41
N PRO A 2 -14.00 7.19 28.42
CA PRO A 2 -12.57 6.87 28.42
C PRO A 2 -11.95 7.47 27.15
N ILE A 3 -10.94 8.30 27.34
CA ILE A 3 -10.13 8.90 26.29
C ILE A 3 -9.55 7.76 25.45
N ASP A 4 -9.49 7.92 24.13
CA ASP A 4 -8.76 6.96 23.29
C ASP A 4 -7.28 7.09 23.63
N ARG A 5 -6.80 6.24 24.55
CA ARG A 5 -5.43 6.25 25.09
C ARG A 5 -4.36 6.11 24.02
N TYR A 6 -4.68 5.40 22.94
CA TYR A 6 -3.72 4.95 21.95
C TYR A 6 -4.11 5.48 20.57
N ASN A 7 -3.14 6.05 19.86
CA ASN A 7 -3.34 6.65 18.55
C ASN A 7 -2.26 6.15 17.60
N GLY A 8 -2.66 5.45 16.52
CA GLY A 8 -1.70 4.86 15.60
C GLY A 8 -2.22 3.61 14.92
N LEU A 9 -1.30 2.75 14.53
CA LEU A 9 -1.55 1.46 13.89
C LEU A 9 -0.93 0.35 14.72
N LEU A 10 -1.51 -0.84 14.62
CA LEU A 10 -1.04 -2.04 15.29
C LEU A 10 -1.00 -3.18 14.27
N ASN A 11 0.14 -3.86 14.18
CA ASN A 11 0.28 -5.05 13.36
C ASN A 11 -0.23 -6.28 14.12
N VAL A 12 -1.41 -6.77 13.75
CA VAL A 12 -2.06 -7.87 14.47
C VAL A 12 -2.02 -9.12 13.62
N TYR A 13 -1.57 -10.23 14.20
CA TYR A 13 -1.73 -11.54 13.59
C TYR A 13 -3.19 -11.99 13.80
N LYS A 14 -3.98 -12.05 12.72
CA LYS A 14 -5.32 -12.63 12.76
C LYS A 14 -5.20 -14.15 12.76
N GLU A 15 -5.58 -14.77 13.86
CA GLU A 15 -5.64 -16.23 13.97
C GLU A 15 -6.86 -16.79 13.21
N ALA A 16 -6.80 -18.08 12.85
CA ALA A 16 -7.90 -18.77 12.17
C ALA A 16 -9.16 -18.81 13.05
N GLY A 17 -10.33 -18.83 12.44
CA GLY A 17 -11.63 -18.85 13.13
C GLY A 17 -12.12 -17.48 13.62
N PHE A 18 -11.27 -16.45 13.67
CA PHE A 18 -11.71 -15.08 13.91
C PHE A 18 -12.10 -14.37 12.62
N THR A 19 -13.23 -13.66 12.60
CA THR A 19 -13.42 -12.60 11.61
C THR A 19 -12.52 -11.41 11.94
N SER A 20 -12.25 -10.56 10.95
CA SER A 20 -11.51 -9.31 11.19
C SER A 20 -12.21 -8.38 12.21
N ASN A 21 -13.55 -8.46 12.30
CA ASN A 21 -14.32 -7.71 13.28
C ASN A 21 -14.21 -8.29 14.70
N ASP A 22 -14.03 -9.61 14.84
CA ASP A 22 -13.82 -10.24 16.14
C ASP A 22 -12.48 -9.79 16.75
N VAL A 23 -11.43 -9.69 15.93
CA VAL A 23 -10.14 -9.10 16.35
C VAL A 23 -10.33 -7.68 16.83
N VAL A 24 -11.05 -6.84 16.07
CA VAL A 24 -11.35 -5.46 16.49
C VAL A 24 -12.15 -5.45 17.81
N ALA A 25 -13.13 -6.34 17.98
CA ALA A 25 -13.93 -6.42 19.20
C ALA A 25 -13.08 -6.80 20.42
N LYS A 26 -12.19 -7.78 20.29
CA LYS A 26 -11.24 -8.16 21.35
C LYS A 26 -10.28 -7.02 21.68
N LEU A 27 -9.74 -6.34 20.67
CA LEU A 27 -8.83 -5.19 20.88
C LEU A 27 -9.49 -4.02 21.60
N ARG A 28 -10.82 -3.83 21.49
CA ARG A 28 -11.50 -2.82 22.33
C ARG A 28 -11.38 -3.13 23.82
N GLY A 29 -11.43 -4.41 24.19
CA GLY A 29 -11.20 -4.86 25.56
C GLY A 29 -9.75 -4.73 26.00
N ILE A 30 -8.81 -5.14 25.13
CA ILE A 30 -7.36 -5.07 25.38
C ILE A 30 -6.92 -3.62 25.55
N CYS A 31 -7.20 -2.78 24.57
CA CYS A 31 -6.77 -1.38 24.55
C CYS A 31 -7.65 -0.45 25.41
N LYS A 32 -8.77 -0.95 25.95
CA LYS A 32 -9.77 -0.18 26.72
C LYS A 32 -10.27 1.09 26.00
N GLN A 33 -10.42 1.03 24.68
CA GLN A 33 -10.88 2.15 23.85
C GLN A 33 -11.91 1.70 22.80
N ARG A 34 -12.75 2.63 22.33
CA ARG A 34 -13.84 2.31 21.40
C ARG A 34 -13.46 2.49 19.94
N ARG A 35 -12.65 3.52 19.65
CA ARG A 35 -12.33 3.93 18.29
C ARG A 35 -11.23 3.06 17.72
N ILE A 36 -11.63 1.94 17.14
CA ILE A 36 -10.76 0.95 16.51
C ILE A 36 -11.38 0.51 15.17
N GLY A 37 -10.56 0.40 14.13
CA GLY A 37 -10.93 -0.14 12.81
C GLY A 37 -9.76 -0.87 12.16
N HIS A 38 -9.97 -1.55 11.03
CA HIS A 38 -8.92 -2.29 10.31
C HIS A 38 -8.82 -1.84 8.84
N THR A 39 -7.67 -2.06 8.20
CA THR A 39 -7.39 -1.56 6.83
C THR A 39 -7.69 -2.56 5.70
N GLY A 40 -8.16 -3.76 6.04
CA GLY A 40 -8.56 -4.75 5.04
C GLY A 40 -9.00 -6.06 5.66
N THR A 41 -10.22 -6.50 5.32
CA THR A 41 -10.79 -7.74 5.82
C THR A 41 -9.98 -8.95 5.35
N LEU A 42 -9.71 -9.88 6.26
CA LEU A 42 -9.38 -11.27 5.98
C LEU A 42 -10.59 -12.16 6.23
N ASP A 43 -10.74 -13.16 5.38
CA ASP A 43 -11.73 -14.22 5.54
C ASP A 43 -11.51 -14.96 6.89
N PRO A 44 -12.54 -15.57 7.49
CA PRO A 44 -12.45 -16.15 8.84
C PRO A 44 -11.33 -17.18 9.01
N ASP A 45 -11.13 -18.04 8.02
CA ASP A 45 -10.12 -19.11 8.05
C ASP A 45 -8.76 -18.68 7.47
N ALA A 46 -8.70 -17.51 6.83
CA ALA A 46 -7.42 -16.92 6.44
C ALA A 46 -6.68 -16.41 7.68
N VAL A 47 -5.35 -16.40 7.65
CA VAL A 47 -4.52 -15.96 8.78
C VAL A 47 -3.52 -14.88 8.37
N GLY A 48 -2.82 -14.32 9.36
CA GLY A 48 -1.70 -13.42 9.13
C GLY A 48 -2.02 -11.94 9.35
N VAL A 49 -1.29 -11.07 8.66
CA VAL A 49 -1.24 -9.62 8.94
C VAL A 49 -2.63 -8.98 8.85
N LEU A 50 -3.08 -8.34 9.92
CA LEU A 50 -4.25 -7.47 9.98
C LEU A 50 -3.85 -6.15 10.64
N VAL A 51 -3.69 -5.11 9.83
CA VAL A 51 -3.35 -3.77 10.35
C VAL A 51 -4.60 -3.15 10.96
N VAL A 52 -4.51 -2.85 12.26
CA VAL A 52 -5.59 -2.26 13.06
C VAL A 52 -5.23 -0.83 13.42
N CYS A 53 -6.13 0.11 13.12
CA CYS A 53 -5.98 1.51 13.45
C CYS A 53 -6.66 1.82 14.79
N LEU A 54 -5.98 2.58 15.64
CA LEU A 54 -6.42 2.99 16.98
C LEU A 54 -6.61 4.51 17.03
N GLY A 55 -7.67 4.99 17.70
CA GLY A 55 -7.87 6.41 17.97
C GLY A 55 -7.89 7.28 16.71
N SER A 56 -7.08 8.34 16.67
CA SER A 56 -6.95 9.21 15.49
C SER A 56 -6.46 8.48 14.24
N GLY A 57 -5.69 7.38 14.41
CA GLY A 57 -5.24 6.51 13.34
C GLY A 57 -6.37 5.92 12.50
N THR A 58 -7.60 5.80 13.02
CA THR A 58 -8.74 5.32 12.21
C THR A 58 -9.07 6.24 11.04
N ARG A 59 -8.59 7.49 11.03
CA ARG A 59 -8.71 8.39 9.87
C ARG A 59 -7.85 7.92 8.70
N ALA A 60 -6.79 7.13 8.93
CA ALA A 60 -5.89 6.66 7.88
C ALA A 60 -6.42 5.41 7.16
N VAL A 61 -7.50 4.77 7.64
CA VAL A 61 -8.00 3.49 7.09
C VAL A 61 -8.17 3.52 5.57
N GLU A 62 -8.80 4.57 5.03
CA GLU A 62 -9.03 4.72 3.58
C GLU A 62 -7.71 4.83 2.81
N LEU A 63 -6.74 5.56 3.35
CA LEU A 63 -5.42 5.77 2.71
C LEU A 63 -4.60 4.47 2.72
N LEU A 64 -4.66 3.71 3.82
CA LEU A 64 -3.88 2.49 4.01
C LEU A 64 -4.47 1.28 3.26
N THR A 65 -5.76 1.33 2.93
CA THR A 65 -6.40 0.29 2.13
C THR A 65 -5.76 0.21 0.73
N GLU A 66 -5.15 1.30 0.26
CA GLU A 66 -4.51 1.43 -1.05
C GLU A 66 -3.19 0.68 -1.20
N HIS A 67 -2.52 0.31 -0.10
CA HIS A 67 -1.24 -0.38 -0.18
C HIS A 67 -1.33 -1.72 -0.93
N THR A 68 -0.19 -2.19 -1.40
CA THR A 68 -0.05 -3.58 -1.87
C THR A 68 -0.30 -4.55 -0.71
N LYS A 69 -0.66 -5.79 -1.06
CA LYS A 69 -0.76 -6.90 -0.10
C LYS A 69 -0.03 -8.11 -0.66
N GLU A 70 0.56 -8.88 0.23
CA GLU A 70 1.31 -10.09 -0.09
C GLU A 70 0.68 -11.29 0.61
N TYR A 71 0.60 -12.40 -0.12
CA TYR A 71 -0.08 -13.62 0.33
C TYR A 71 0.72 -14.85 -0.04
N ILE A 72 0.66 -15.84 0.84
CA ILE A 72 0.95 -17.24 0.52
C ILE A 72 -0.39 -17.97 0.49
N ALA A 73 -0.71 -18.57 -0.65
CA ALA A 73 -1.97 -19.26 -0.88
C ALA A 73 -1.72 -20.71 -1.27
N VAL A 74 -2.43 -21.62 -0.62
CA VAL A 74 -2.53 -23.01 -1.05
C VAL A 74 -3.80 -23.14 -1.87
N CYS A 75 -3.68 -23.56 -3.13
CA CYS A 75 -4.82 -23.81 -4.00
C CYS A 75 -4.96 -25.33 -4.23
N ARG A 76 -6.20 -25.81 -4.31
CA ARG A 76 -6.54 -27.20 -4.64
C ARG A 76 -7.20 -27.26 -6.02
N LEU A 77 -6.59 -28.00 -6.94
CA LEU A 77 -7.07 -28.26 -8.29
C LEU A 77 -8.07 -29.42 -8.33
N GLY A 78 -8.86 -29.50 -9.41
CA GLY A 78 -9.83 -30.58 -9.63
C GLY A 78 -11.11 -30.43 -8.79
N ILE A 79 -11.30 -29.28 -8.15
CA ILE A 79 -12.48 -28.99 -7.33
C ILE A 79 -12.89 -27.54 -7.51
N THR A 80 -14.21 -27.33 -7.66
CA THR A 80 -14.82 -26.01 -7.65
C THR A 80 -15.87 -25.95 -6.56
N THR A 81 -15.87 -24.86 -5.79
CA THR A 81 -16.84 -24.60 -4.72
C THR A 81 -17.59 -23.30 -4.96
N ASP A 82 -18.76 -23.14 -4.33
CA ASP A 82 -19.58 -21.93 -4.44
C ASP A 82 -18.96 -20.69 -3.76
N THR A 83 -18.13 -20.88 -2.75
CA THR A 83 -17.37 -19.81 -2.06
C THR A 83 -16.00 -19.53 -2.67
N GLN A 84 -15.56 -20.35 -3.62
CA GLN A 84 -14.20 -20.39 -4.20
C GLN A 84 -13.10 -20.72 -3.19
N ASP A 85 -13.46 -21.25 -2.03
CA ASP A 85 -12.56 -21.84 -1.03
C ASP A 85 -13.09 -23.21 -0.55
N LEU A 86 -12.26 -23.99 0.16
CA LEU A 86 -12.65 -25.32 0.62
C LEU A 86 -13.70 -25.34 1.74
N SER A 87 -14.08 -24.19 2.30
CA SER A 87 -15.20 -24.11 3.26
C SER A 87 -16.57 -24.18 2.56
N GLY A 88 -16.61 -23.92 1.26
CA GLY A 88 -17.82 -23.93 0.44
C GLY A 88 -18.33 -25.32 0.09
N ARG A 89 -19.54 -25.34 -0.47
CA ARG A 89 -20.12 -26.55 -1.06
C ARG A 89 -19.45 -26.84 -2.39
N VAL A 90 -19.04 -28.10 -2.58
CA VAL A 90 -18.52 -28.58 -3.86
C VAL A 90 -19.61 -28.54 -4.93
N ILE A 91 -19.34 -27.85 -6.04
CA ILE A 91 -20.24 -27.73 -7.19
C ILE A 91 -19.72 -28.46 -8.44
N ALA A 92 -18.41 -28.69 -8.53
CA ALA A 92 -17.81 -29.51 -9.60
C ALA A 92 -16.55 -30.22 -9.10
N ARG A 93 -16.24 -31.35 -9.74
CA ARG A 93 -15.00 -32.11 -9.56
C ARG A 93 -14.46 -32.49 -10.93
N ASP A 94 -13.15 -32.50 -11.06
CA ASP A 94 -12.44 -32.92 -12.27
C ASP A 94 -11.17 -33.69 -11.89
N GLU A 95 -10.90 -34.77 -12.63
CA GLU A 95 -9.78 -35.68 -12.36
C GLU A 95 -8.59 -35.48 -13.31
N ARG A 96 -8.64 -34.50 -14.22
CA ARG A 96 -7.53 -34.19 -15.12
C ARG A 96 -6.24 -34.00 -14.33
N ALA A 97 -5.20 -34.69 -14.75
CA ALA A 97 -3.85 -34.47 -14.23
C ALA A 97 -3.29 -33.17 -14.81
N VAL A 98 -2.56 -32.42 -13.98
CA VAL A 98 -1.86 -31.20 -14.36
C VAL A 98 -0.40 -31.40 -14.02
N SER A 99 0.48 -31.25 -15.00
CA SER A 99 1.92 -31.30 -14.76
C SER A 99 2.42 -30.01 -14.10
N GLU A 100 3.54 -30.08 -13.38
CA GLU A 100 4.16 -28.91 -12.78
C GLU A 100 4.53 -27.84 -13.82
N GLU A 101 4.95 -28.24 -15.03
CA GLU A 101 5.24 -27.31 -16.12
C GLU A 101 4.00 -26.57 -16.63
N GLU A 102 2.88 -27.27 -16.79
CA GLU A 102 1.59 -26.65 -17.15
C GLU A 102 1.14 -25.68 -16.07
N LEU A 103 1.26 -26.09 -14.80
CA LEU A 103 0.92 -25.26 -13.65
C LEU A 103 1.75 -23.97 -13.62
N LYS A 104 3.07 -24.08 -13.73
CA LYS A 104 3.98 -22.92 -13.75
C LYS A 104 3.62 -21.94 -14.87
N LYS A 105 3.37 -22.46 -16.07
CA LYS A 105 2.95 -21.64 -17.23
C LYS A 105 1.63 -20.93 -16.95
N ALA A 106 0.63 -21.64 -16.43
CA ALA A 106 -0.69 -21.07 -16.14
C ALA A 106 -0.65 -20.01 -15.04
N ILE A 107 0.13 -20.21 -13.98
CA ILE A 107 0.31 -19.23 -12.90
C ILE A 107 0.90 -17.92 -13.45
N PHE A 108 1.94 -18.02 -14.28
CA PHE A 108 2.66 -16.86 -14.77
C PHE A 108 1.82 -15.96 -15.69
N THR A 109 0.79 -16.50 -16.36
CA THR A 109 -0.11 -15.68 -17.20
C THR A 109 -0.96 -14.68 -16.41
N PHE A 110 -1.09 -14.86 -15.09
CA PHE A 110 -1.83 -13.93 -14.24
C PHE A 110 -0.99 -12.76 -13.74
N GLN A 111 0.33 -12.75 -13.98
CA GLN A 111 1.16 -11.59 -13.65
C GLN A 111 0.80 -10.40 -14.55
N GLY A 112 0.68 -9.21 -13.95
CA GLY A 112 0.24 -7.99 -14.61
C GLY A 112 -1.22 -7.64 -14.29
N GLU A 113 -1.87 -6.92 -15.20
CA GLU A 113 -3.26 -6.52 -15.02
C GLU A 113 -4.21 -7.60 -15.55
N TYR A 114 -5.25 -7.92 -14.79
CA TYR A 114 -6.34 -8.75 -15.30
C TYR A 114 -7.68 -8.42 -14.64
N ASP A 115 -8.77 -8.82 -15.31
CA ASP A 115 -10.14 -8.56 -14.86
C ASP A 115 -10.66 -9.71 -13.98
N GLN A 116 -10.85 -9.45 -12.69
CA GLN A 116 -11.48 -10.39 -11.76
C GLN A 116 -12.99 -10.14 -11.65
N ILE A 117 -13.78 -11.21 -11.66
CA ILE A 117 -15.16 -11.16 -11.18
C ILE A 117 -15.13 -11.46 -9.66
N PRO A 118 -15.45 -10.49 -8.79
CA PRO A 118 -15.42 -10.72 -7.35
C PRO A 118 -16.33 -11.90 -6.94
N PRO A 119 -16.02 -12.66 -5.89
CA PRO A 119 -16.86 -13.78 -5.45
C PRO A 119 -18.20 -13.29 -4.88
N MET A 120 -19.22 -14.14 -4.93
CA MET A 120 -20.53 -13.87 -4.31
C MET A 120 -20.39 -13.69 -2.80
N TYR A 121 -19.51 -14.47 -2.17
CA TYR A 121 -19.19 -14.33 -0.75
C TYR A 121 -18.12 -13.24 -0.54
N SER A 122 -18.52 -11.99 -0.70
CA SER A 122 -17.67 -10.81 -0.49
C SER A 122 -18.40 -9.66 0.23
N ALA A 123 -17.63 -8.71 0.76
CA ALA A 123 -18.16 -7.53 1.46
C ALA A 123 -18.62 -6.39 0.53
N LEU A 124 -18.49 -6.56 -0.80
CA LEU A 124 -18.92 -5.57 -1.78
C LEU A 124 -20.43 -5.35 -1.68
N LYS A 125 -20.88 -4.12 -1.95
CA LYS A 125 -22.30 -3.78 -1.93
C LYS A 125 -22.87 -3.67 -3.34
N VAL A 126 -24.06 -4.24 -3.53
CA VAL A 126 -24.91 -4.07 -4.72
C VAL A 126 -26.31 -3.70 -4.24
N GLY A 127 -26.84 -2.57 -4.72
CA GLY A 127 -28.14 -2.05 -4.25
C GLY A 127 -28.18 -1.75 -2.74
N GLY A 128 -27.03 -1.38 -2.14
CA GLY A 128 -26.92 -1.06 -0.72
C GLY A 128 -26.71 -2.24 0.23
N LYS A 129 -26.94 -3.48 -0.22
CA LYS A 129 -26.72 -4.73 0.56
C LYS A 129 -25.38 -5.37 0.22
N LYS A 130 -24.75 -6.06 1.17
CA LYS A 130 -23.48 -6.75 0.90
C LYS A 130 -23.71 -8.06 0.14
N LEU A 131 -22.80 -8.43 -0.76
CA LEU A 131 -22.94 -9.63 -1.59
C LEU A 131 -23.04 -10.92 -0.76
N TYR A 132 -22.28 -11.05 0.34
CA TYR A 132 -22.42 -12.22 1.21
C TYR A 132 -23.81 -12.33 1.87
N GLU A 133 -24.51 -11.22 2.10
CA GLU A 133 -25.87 -11.23 2.66
C GLU A 133 -26.86 -11.75 1.63
N LEU A 134 -26.67 -11.40 0.36
CA LEU A 134 -27.47 -11.88 -0.77
C LEU A 134 -27.20 -13.36 -1.05
N ALA A 135 -25.93 -13.77 -1.04
CA ALA A 135 -25.53 -15.16 -1.23
C ALA A 135 -26.13 -16.09 -0.16
N ARG A 136 -26.10 -15.68 1.11
CA ARG A 136 -26.75 -16.41 2.22
C ARG A 136 -28.27 -16.51 2.09
N ALA A 137 -28.89 -15.55 1.40
CA ALA A 137 -30.31 -15.59 1.07
C ALA A 137 -30.61 -16.42 -0.20
N GLY A 138 -29.59 -17.09 -0.77
CA GLY A 138 -29.72 -17.88 -2.01
C GLY A 138 -29.90 -17.02 -3.27
N MET A 139 -29.61 -15.72 -3.20
CA MET A 139 -29.74 -14.81 -4.34
C MET A 139 -28.39 -14.68 -5.04
N GLU A 140 -28.38 -15.00 -6.33
CA GLU A 140 -27.25 -14.73 -7.21
C GLU A 140 -27.44 -13.40 -7.94
N VAL A 141 -26.38 -12.60 -8.00
CA VAL A 141 -26.39 -11.30 -8.67
C VAL A 141 -25.21 -11.22 -9.62
N GLU A 142 -25.46 -10.67 -10.80
CA GLU A 142 -24.41 -10.39 -11.77
C GLU A 142 -23.42 -9.37 -11.21
N ARG A 143 -22.12 -9.70 -11.26
CA ARG A 143 -21.04 -8.90 -10.70
C ARG A 143 -20.16 -8.42 -11.85
N ARG A 144 -20.00 -7.10 -11.96
CA ARG A 144 -19.07 -6.52 -12.93
C ARG A 144 -17.65 -6.93 -12.60
N SER A 145 -16.87 -7.25 -13.63
CA SER A 145 -15.44 -7.46 -13.48
C SER A 145 -14.76 -6.17 -12.99
N ARG A 146 -13.64 -6.36 -12.31
CA ARG A 146 -12.80 -5.28 -11.80
C ARG A 146 -11.36 -5.59 -12.17
N LYS A 147 -10.70 -4.59 -12.72
CA LYS A 147 -9.26 -4.65 -12.97
C LYS A 147 -8.50 -4.71 -11.65
N VAL A 148 -7.61 -5.68 -11.56
CA VAL A 148 -6.64 -5.86 -10.47
C VAL A 148 -5.24 -6.02 -11.08
N THR A 149 -4.21 -5.81 -10.28
CA THR A 149 -2.82 -5.99 -10.70
C THR A 149 -2.15 -7.01 -9.79
N ILE A 150 -1.59 -8.05 -10.40
CA ILE A 150 -0.66 -8.98 -9.77
C ILE A 150 0.75 -8.51 -10.10
N PHE A 151 1.42 -7.87 -9.14
CA PHE A 151 2.75 -7.32 -9.33
C PHE A 151 3.81 -8.42 -9.46
N SER A 152 3.70 -9.45 -8.62
CA SER A 152 4.50 -10.66 -8.71
C SER A 152 3.67 -11.88 -8.30
N ILE A 153 3.99 -13.01 -8.93
CA ILE A 153 3.41 -14.31 -8.59
C ILE A 153 4.47 -15.39 -8.82
N SER A 154 4.60 -16.31 -7.88
CA SER A 154 5.57 -17.41 -7.97
C SER A 154 4.96 -18.71 -7.45
N LEU A 155 5.37 -19.83 -8.05
CA LEU A 155 5.08 -21.15 -7.50
C LEU A 155 6.12 -21.46 -6.43
N LEU A 156 5.69 -21.59 -5.18
CA LEU A 156 6.56 -21.88 -4.04
C LEU A 156 6.76 -23.39 -3.85
N ASP A 157 5.68 -24.15 -3.95
CA ASP A 157 5.70 -25.60 -3.73
C ASP A 157 4.63 -26.30 -4.57
N ALA A 158 5.01 -27.39 -5.20
CA ALA A 158 4.11 -28.30 -5.94
C ALA A 158 4.33 -29.77 -5.53
N SER A 159 5.02 -30.02 -4.41
CA SER A 159 5.28 -31.38 -3.92
C SER A 159 4.00 -32.18 -3.64
N GLN A 160 2.88 -31.50 -3.41
CA GLN A 160 1.56 -32.10 -3.13
C GLN A 160 0.63 -32.14 -4.36
N LEU A 161 1.14 -31.82 -5.57
CA LEU A 161 0.33 -31.75 -6.78
C LEU A 161 -0.19 -33.12 -7.22
N GLU A 162 0.62 -34.18 -7.10
CA GLU A 162 0.22 -35.53 -7.47
C GLU A 162 -0.75 -36.15 -6.45
N ASP A 163 -0.42 -36.08 -5.16
CA ASP A 163 -1.17 -36.75 -4.09
C ASP A 163 -2.45 -36.02 -3.69
N ARG A 164 -2.38 -34.69 -3.57
CA ARG A 164 -3.48 -33.88 -3.03
C ARG A 164 -4.08 -32.92 -4.05
N ARG A 165 -3.44 -32.78 -5.22
CA ARG A 165 -3.77 -31.75 -6.22
C ARG A 165 -3.64 -30.35 -5.64
N GLU A 166 -2.69 -30.17 -4.72
CA GLU A 166 -2.45 -28.91 -4.03
C GLU A 166 -1.10 -28.32 -4.46
N PHE A 167 -1.08 -27.01 -4.61
CA PHE A 167 0.13 -26.24 -4.81
C PHE A 167 0.09 -24.97 -3.99
N THR A 168 1.26 -24.43 -3.68
CA THR A 168 1.44 -23.18 -2.92
C THR A 168 2.03 -22.12 -3.82
N MET A 169 1.43 -20.93 -3.82
CA MET A 169 1.92 -19.77 -4.54
C MET A 169 2.10 -18.57 -3.62
N GLU A 170 3.07 -17.73 -3.96
CA GLU A 170 3.23 -16.39 -3.39
C GLU A 170 2.66 -15.36 -4.36
N VAL A 171 1.95 -14.37 -3.85
CA VAL A 171 1.28 -13.34 -4.66
C VAL A 171 1.45 -11.98 -4.02
N LYS A 172 2.00 -11.01 -4.76
CA LYS A 172 1.93 -9.58 -4.44
C LYS A 172 0.92 -8.90 -5.35
N CYS A 173 -0.10 -8.28 -4.78
CA CYS A 173 -1.20 -7.74 -5.57
C CYS A 173 -1.68 -6.37 -5.10
N SER A 174 -2.42 -5.69 -5.98
CA SER A 174 -3.14 -4.46 -5.67
C SER A 174 -4.27 -4.70 -4.65
N LYS A 175 -4.78 -3.60 -4.08
CA LYS A 175 -6.02 -3.63 -3.29
C LYS A 175 -7.17 -4.29 -4.07
N GLY A 176 -8.12 -4.87 -3.34
CA GLY A 176 -9.35 -5.40 -3.93
C GLY A 176 -9.21 -6.71 -4.71
N THR A 177 -8.00 -7.25 -4.82
CA THR A 177 -7.73 -8.58 -5.39
C THR A 177 -8.28 -9.68 -4.49
N TYR A 178 -9.04 -10.60 -5.05
CA TYR A 178 -9.54 -11.78 -4.36
C TYR A 178 -8.66 -12.98 -4.70
N ILE A 179 -7.91 -13.48 -3.70
CA ILE A 179 -7.04 -14.66 -3.90
C ILE A 179 -7.87 -15.93 -4.14
N ARG A 180 -9.07 -16.02 -3.57
CA ARG A 180 -10.05 -17.08 -3.89
C ARG A 180 -10.38 -17.13 -5.38
N THR A 181 -10.64 -15.97 -5.97
CA THR A 181 -10.91 -15.83 -7.40
C THR A 181 -9.67 -16.14 -8.23
N LEU A 182 -8.47 -15.72 -7.80
CA LEU A 182 -7.23 -16.09 -8.46
C LEU A 182 -7.01 -17.62 -8.49
N CYS A 183 -7.16 -18.32 -7.37
CA CYS A 183 -7.09 -19.80 -7.34
C CYS A 183 -8.13 -20.44 -8.28
N HIS A 184 -9.34 -19.89 -8.30
CA HIS A 184 -10.42 -20.36 -9.16
C HIS A 184 -10.08 -20.18 -10.65
N ASP A 185 -9.63 -18.99 -11.04
CA ASP A 185 -9.30 -18.63 -12.42
C ASP A 185 -8.11 -19.44 -12.94
N ILE A 186 -7.08 -19.69 -12.11
CA ILE A 186 -5.96 -20.58 -12.45
C ILE A 186 -6.47 -22.00 -12.71
N GLY A 187 -7.36 -22.51 -11.84
CA GLY A 187 -7.97 -23.82 -12.05
C GLY A 187 -8.81 -23.90 -13.34
N LEU A 188 -9.54 -22.83 -13.67
CA LEU A 188 -10.30 -22.73 -14.93
C LEU A 188 -9.38 -22.69 -16.15
N SER A 189 -8.27 -21.95 -16.12
CA SER A 189 -7.32 -21.87 -17.24
C SER A 189 -6.62 -23.20 -17.49
N LEU A 190 -6.40 -23.99 -16.44
CA LEU A 190 -5.91 -25.38 -16.50
C LEU A 190 -6.99 -26.38 -16.93
N GLY A 191 -8.26 -25.96 -16.95
CA GLY A 191 -9.40 -26.78 -17.38
C GLY A 191 -9.80 -27.89 -16.40
N CYS A 192 -9.47 -27.75 -15.12
CA CYS A 192 -9.84 -28.72 -14.06
C CYS A 192 -10.58 -28.06 -12.87
N GLY A 193 -10.72 -26.74 -12.88
CA GLY A 193 -11.26 -25.99 -11.74
C GLY A 193 -10.27 -25.90 -10.58
N GLY A 194 -10.55 -24.98 -9.66
CA GLY A 194 -9.72 -24.73 -8.50
C GLY A 194 -10.48 -24.03 -7.39
N ALA A 195 -10.04 -24.27 -6.16
CA ALA A 195 -10.51 -23.58 -4.97
C ALA A 195 -9.35 -23.30 -4.01
N MET A 196 -9.44 -22.20 -3.27
CA MET A 196 -8.45 -21.87 -2.25
C MET A 196 -8.57 -22.79 -1.04
N ALA A 197 -7.49 -23.44 -0.65
CA ALA A 197 -7.42 -24.34 0.51
C ALA A 197 -6.97 -23.62 1.78
N HIS A 198 -5.94 -22.78 1.68
CA HIS A 198 -5.40 -22.02 2.80
C HIS A 198 -4.88 -20.66 2.33
N LEU A 199 -4.92 -19.67 3.20
CA LEU A 199 -4.45 -18.33 2.90
C LEU A 199 -3.78 -17.69 4.11
N THR A 200 -2.54 -17.26 3.91
CA THR A 200 -1.79 -16.44 4.85
C THR A 200 -1.48 -15.11 4.20
N ARG A 201 -1.94 -14.00 4.78
CA ARG A 201 -1.49 -12.67 4.38
C ARG A 201 -0.17 -12.36 5.06
N THR A 202 0.91 -12.35 4.29
CA THR A 202 2.27 -12.17 4.80
C THR A 202 2.65 -10.70 4.96
N ALA A 203 2.04 -9.80 4.17
CA ALA A 203 2.27 -8.37 4.35
C ALA A 203 1.12 -7.47 3.90
N VAL A 204 1.07 -6.25 4.45
CA VAL A 204 0.25 -5.12 4.01
C VAL A 204 1.09 -3.85 4.03
N GLY A 205 1.49 -3.34 2.87
CA GLY A 205 2.45 -2.24 2.81
C GLY A 205 3.75 -2.61 3.55
N SER A 206 4.15 -1.79 4.52
CA SER A 206 5.33 -2.01 5.38
C SER A 206 5.09 -2.91 6.60
N PHE A 207 3.88 -3.47 6.76
CA PHE A 207 3.58 -4.39 7.87
C PHE A 207 3.78 -5.84 7.43
N HIS A 208 4.73 -6.53 8.07
CA HIS A 208 5.10 -7.90 7.75
C HIS A 208 4.63 -8.90 8.82
N LEU A 209 4.52 -10.17 8.44
CA LEU A 209 4.01 -11.25 9.30
C LEU A 209 4.87 -11.49 10.53
N GLU A 210 6.19 -11.36 10.39
CA GLU A 210 7.18 -11.57 11.45
C GLU A 210 7.01 -10.61 12.63
N ASP A 211 6.50 -9.41 12.37
CA ASP A 211 6.22 -8.38 13.38
C ASP A 211 4.78 -8.43 13.91
N ALA A 212 3.94 -9.31 13.37
CA ALA A 212 2.53 -9.35 13.70
C ALA A 212 2.30 -10.03 15.06
N LEU A 213 1.54 -9.37 15.94
CA LEU A 213 1.28 -9.85 17.29
C LEU A 213 -0.09 -10.51 17.39
N THR A 214 -0.15 -11.68 18.01
CA THR A 214 -1.40 -12.35 18.36
C THR A 214 -2.16 -11.58 19.44
N LEU A 215 -3.45 -11.83 19.57
CA LEU A 215 -4.26 -11.20 20.61
C LEU A 215 -3.77 -11.53 22.03
N SER A 216 -3.29 -12.76 22.25
CA SER A 216 -2.73 -13.17 23.54
C SER A 216 -1.43 -12.42 23.87
N GLN A 217 -0.53 -12.25 22.89
CA GLN A 217 0.68 -11.43 23.10
C GLN A 217 0.35 -9.97 23.42
N LEU A 218 -0.68 -9.41 22.78
CA LEU A 218 -1.14 -8.05 23.05
C LEU A 218 -1.77 -7.90 24.44
N GLU A 219 -2.46 -8.94 24.94
CA GLU A 219 -2.95 -8.99 26.33
C GLU A 219 -1.79 -8.98 27.33
N THR A 220 -0.76 -9.80 27.11
CA THR A 220 0.45 -9.81 27.94
C THR A 220 1.13 -8.43 27.95
N LEU A 221 1.36 -7.84 26.77
CA LEU A 221 1.97 -6.50 26.67
C LEU A 221 1.14 -5.41 27.35
N ARG A 222 -0.19 -5.51 27.32
CA ARG A 222 -1.07 -4.60 28.06
C ARG A 222 -0.83 -4.74 29.56
N ASP A 223 -0.77 -5.97 30.07
CA ASP A 223 -0.63 -6.25 31.50
C ASP A 223 0.76 -5.84 32.02
N GLU A 224 1.77 -5.91 31.16
CA GLU A 224 3.13 -5.40 31.40
C GLU A 224 3.28 -3.89 31.20
N GLY A 225 2.25 -3.19 30.67
CA GLY A 225 2.31 -1.76 30.37
C GLY A 225 3.14 -1.40 29.14
N ALA A 226 3.55 -2.37 28.32
CA ALA A 226 4.42 -2.22 27.16
C ALA A 226 3.68 -2.11 25.81
N LEU A 227 2.34 -2.19 25.79
CA LEU A 227 1.55 -2.16 24.56
C LEU A 227 1.79 -0.91 23.69
N GLU A 228 2.04 0.24 24.31
CA GLU A 228 2.27 1.51 23.59
C GLU A 228 3.47 1.45 22.65
N ASN A 229 4.50 0.70 23.05
CA ASN A 229 5.74 0.54 22.28
C ASN A 229 5.54 -0.26 20.98
N LYS A 230 4.38 -0.91 20.80
CA LYS A 230 4.03 -1.66 19.60
C LYS A 230 3.09 -0.90 18.68
N ILE A 231 2.69 0.31 19.06
CA ILE A 231 1.83 1.15 18.22
C ILE A 231 2.71 1.94 17.28
N VAL A 232 2.51 1.72 15.99
CA VAL A 232 3.17 2.44 14.92
C VAL A 232 2.50 3.80 14.75
N PRO A 233 3.26 4.91 14.86
CA PRO A 233 2.75 6.26 14.57
C PRO A 233 2.20 6.37 13.15
N VAL A 234 1.13 7.17 12.99
CA VAL A 234 0.39 7.26 11.73
C VAL A 234 1.23 7.85 10.59
N ASP A 235 2.11 8.78 10.91
CA ASP A 235 2.97 9.49 9.98
C ASP A 235 4.05 8.61 9.35
N GLN A 236 4.44 7.50 10.00
CA GLN A 236 5.36 6.52 9.41
C GLN A 236 4.82 5.94 8.10
N MET A 237 3.49 5.96 7.90
CA MET A 237 2.85 5.47 6.68
C MET A 237 2.93 6.45 5.50
N PHE A 238 3.47 7.65 5.74
CA PHE A 238 3.54 8.73 4.78
C PHE A 238 4.96 9.27 4.61
N ARG A 239 5.98 8.46 4.94
CA ARG A 239 7.41 8.81 4.79
C ARG A 239 7.82 9.03 3.34
N ASP A 240 7.06 8.47 2.39
CA ASP A 240 7.17 8.75 0.96
C ASP A 240 6.86 10.21 0.58
N ARG A 241 6.51 11.06 1.55
CA ARG A 241 6.16 12.46 1.35
C ARG A 241 7.06 13.35 2.17
N ASP A 242 7.43 14.47 1.58
CA ASP A 242 8.17 15.52 2.25
C ASP A 242 7.38 16.07 3.45
N TYR A 243 8.10 16.69 4.38
CA TYR A 243 7.49 17.27 5.56
C TYR A 243 7.78 18.76 5.70
N LEU A 244 6.89 19.41 6.43
CA LEU A 244 6.92 20.84 6.72
C LEU A 244 6.82 21.04 8.23
N ILE A 245 7.67 21.91 8.78
CA ILE A 245 7.57 22.36 10.17
C ILE A 245 6.95 23.74 10.19
N ILE A 246 5.88 23.90 10.97
CA ILE A 246 5.19 25.18 11.09
C ILE A 246 5.83 26.12 12.09
N ASP A 247 5.65 27.41 11.85
CA ASP A 247 5.98 28.46 12.81
C ASP A 247 5.15 28.32 14.10
N PRO A 248 5.78 28.39 15.30
CA PRO A 248 5.09 28.36 16.59
C PRO A 248 3.92 29.34 16.72
N SER A 249 4.00 30.52 16.09
CA SER A 249 2.95 31.55 16.12
C SER A 249 1.65 31.09 15.45
N PHE A 250 1.69 30.05 14.62
CA PHE A 250 0.54 29.48 13.91
C PHE A 250 0.02 28.15 14.51
N LEU A 251 0.58 27.71 15.65
CA LEU A 251 0.22 26.43 16.28
C LEU A 251 -1.27 26.33 16.62
N ALA A 252 -1.88 27.40 17.12
CA ALA A 252 -3.30 27.38 17.48
C ALA A 252 -4.19 27.13 16.24
N GLN A 253 -3.82 27.70 15.10
CA GLN A 253 -4.52 27.53 13.83
C GLN A 253 -4.31 26.12 13.30
N ALA A 254 -3.07 25.60 13.34
CA ALA A 254 -2.75 24.24 12.92
C ALA A 254 -3.47 23.18 13.75
N ARG A 255 -3.54 23.36 15.08
CA ARG A 255 -4.29 22.47 16.00
C ARG A 255 -5.80 22.42 15.71
N ASN A 256 -6.33 23.44 15.03
CA ASN A 256 -7.72 23.50 14.58
C ASN A 256 -7.92 23.04 13.12
N GLY A 257 -6.86 22.59 12.44
CA GLY A 257 -6.92 22.15 11.05
C GLY A 257 -7.14 23.28 10.04
N ASN A 258 -6.71 24.51 10.38
CA ASN A 258 -6.77 25.63 9.44
C ASN A 258 -5.70 25.50 8.35
N PRO A 259 -5.90 26.15 7.18
CA PRO A 259 -4.85 26.31 6.18
C PRO A 259 -3.63 27.05 6.76
N ILE A 260 -2.44 26.64 6.31
CA ILE A 260 -1.17 27.24 6.72
C ILE A 260 -0.59 28.01 5.52
N PRO A 261 -0.38 29.34 5.63
CA PRO A 261 0.30 30.12 4.60
C PRO A 261 1.75 29.65 4.41
N VAL A 262 2.28 29.79 3.20
CA VAL A 262 3.68 29.43 2.90
C VAL A 262 4.67 30.18 3.79
N GLU A 263 4.40 31.45 4.11
CA GLU A 263 5.27 32.24 5.00
C GLU A 263 5.34 31.73 6.45
N ASN A 264 4.46 30.80 6.84
CA ASN A 264 4.42 30.22 8.19
C ASN A 264 5.05 28.82 8.26
N ILE A 265 5.85 28.44 7.26
CA ILE A 265 6.70 27.25 7.29
C ILE A 265 8.13 27.66 7.62
N ILE A 266 8.70 27.09 8.68
CA ILE A 266 10.05 27.43 9.16
C ILE A 266 11.14 26.48 8.65
N SER A 267 10.78 25.24 8.31
CA SER A 267 11.68 24.31 7.65
C SER A 267 10.90 23.28 6.83
N GLU A 268 11.61 22.71 5.87
CA GLU A 268 11.20 21.56 5.07
C GLU A 268 12.41 20.64 4.95
N GLU A 269 12.19 19.33 4.96
CA GLU A 269 13.20 18.40 4.47
C GLU A 269 12.52 17.39 3.55
N ALA A 270 13.21 17.08 2.45
CA ALA A 270 12.89 15.94 1.62
C ALA A 270 13.55 14.71 2.24
N GLU A 271 12.79 13.68 2.57
CA GLU A 271 13.40 12.36 2.85
C GLU A 271 13.89 11.81 1.51
N SER A 272 15.18 11.99 1.22
CA SER A 272 15.79 11.44 0.01
C SER A 272 15.58 9.93 -0.01
N SER A 273 14.88 9.44 -1.03
CA SER A 273 14.78 8.01 -1.36
C SER A 273 16.12 7.52 -1.91
N SER A 274 17.12 7.36 -1.03
CA SER A 274 18.40 6.76 -1.40
C SER A 274 19.10 6.17 -0.18
N GLU A 275 18.60 5.03 0.30
CA GLU A 275 19.44 4.03 0.97
C GLU A 275 19.13 2.67 0.33
N GLU A 276 19.83 2.37 -0.77
CA GLU A 276 20.34 1.04 -1.07
C GLU A 276 21.35 1.10 -2.23
N ALA A 277 22.46 0.36 -2.07
CA ALA A 277 23.52 0.03 -3.03
C ALA A 277 24.82 0.87 -3.04
N GLU A 278 25.51 0.95 -1.90
CA GLU A 278 26.98 0.86 -1.91
C GLU A 278 27.48 -0.09 -0.80
N SER A 279 27.73 -1.34 -1.17
CA SER A 279 28.79 -2.12 -0.54
C SER A 279 29.55 -2.90 -1.60
N SER A 280 30.67 -2.29 -2.01
CA SER A 280 31.98 -2.91 -2.24
C SER A 280 32.05 -4.15 -3.15
N SER A 281 32.47 -3.88 -4.40
CA SER A 281 33.23 -4.78 -5.25
C SER A 281 34.73 -4.60 -5.04
N GLU A 282 35.42 -5.69 -4.69
CA GLU A 282 36.87 -5.96 -4.82
C GLU A 282 36.93 -7.50 -4.95
N GLU A 283 37.62 -8.17 -5.86
CA GLU A 283 38.77 -7.88 -6.73
C GLU A 283 38.66 -8.75 -8.01
N ALA A 284 39.35 -8.37 -9.10
CA ALA A 284 40.44 -9.16 -9.70
C ALA A 284 40.85 -8.65 -11.09
N LYS A 285 42.17 -8.46 -11.23
CA LYS A 285 42.95 -8.00 -12.39
C LYS A 285 43.04 -9.06 -13.51
N SER A 286 43.22 -8.64 -14.77
CA SER A 286 44.52 -8.75 -15.50
C SER A 286 44.45 -8.47 -17.01
N SER A 287 45.49 -7.75 -17.49
CA SER A 287 46.15 -7.78 -18.82
C SER A 287 45.33 -7.40 -20.07
N SER A 288 45.84 -6.73 -21.12
CA SER A 288 47.13 -6.15 -21.52
C SER A 288 46.94 -5.58 -22.95
N GLY A 289 47.67 -4.54 -23.36
CA GLY A 289 47.85 -4.24 -24.80
C GLY A 289 48.07 -2.76 -25.15
N GLU A 290 49.33 -2.40 -25.41
CA GLU A 290 49.80 -1.12 -25.96
C GLU A 290 49.48 -0.95 -27.47
N MET A 291 49.26 0.28 -27.97
CA MET A 291 50.15 0.97 -28.93
C MET A 291 49.58 2.30 -29.48
N GLN A 292 50.37 3.36 -29.28
CA GLN A 292 50.79 4.45 -30.18
C GLN A 292 49.80 5.23 -31.10
N GLU A 293 49.89 6.55 -30.92
CA GLU A 293 49.49 7.73 -31.73
C GLU A 293 50.16 7.80 -33.14
N PRO A 294 49.72 8.65 -34.12
CA PRO A 294 49.88 10.12 -33.99
C PRO A 294 48.93 11.09 -34.75
N ILE A 295 48.91 12.31 -34.20
CA ILE A 295 48.73 13.70 -34.69
C ILE A 295 48.47 13.95 -36.20
N GLY A 296 47.45 14.78 -36.48
CA GLY A 296 47.29 15.54 -37.73
C GLY A 296 46.54 16.87 -37.54
N LYS A 297 47.21 18.00 -37.82
CA LYS A 297 46.71 19.40 -37.80
C LYS A 297 45.92 19.72 -39.08
N MET A 298 44.91 20.60 -39.02
CA MET A 298 44.71 21.64 -40.06
C MET A 298 43.76 22.77 -39.63
N GLN A 299 44.09 23.98 -40.10
CA GLN A 299 43.54 25.29 -39.75
C GLN A 299 42.32 25.70 -40.61
N ALA A 300 41.51 26.57 -40.00
CA ALA A 300 40.60 27.66 -40.43
C ALA A 300 40.50 28.06 -41.93
N PRO A 301 39.45 28.83 -42.37
CA PRO A 301 39.35 30.26 -42.01
C PRO A 301 37.93 30.84 -41.80
N ILE A 302 37.94 32.02 -41.17
CA ILE A 302 36.86 32.97 -40.88
C ILE A 302 36.56 33.83 -42.14
N ARG A 303 35.31 34.25 -42.33
CA ARG A 303 34.94 35.35 -43.25
C ARG A 303 33.88 36.25 -42.61
N GLU A 304 34.22 37.52 -42.46
CA GLU A 304 33.37 38.64 -42.03
C GLU A 304 32.37 39.05 -43.12
N MET A 305 31.23 39.62 -42.74
CA MET A 305 30.52 40.64 -43.52
C MET A 305 29.57 41.48 -42.63
N GLN A 306 29.51 42.77 -42.93
CA GLN A 306 29.00 43.90 -42.15
C GLN A 306 27.46 44.10 -42.20
N GLU A 307 26.94 44.91 -41.25
CA GLU A 307 25.54 45.35 -41.02
C GLU A 307 24.93 46.24 -42.14
N PRO A 308 23.62 46.61 -42.06
CA PRO A 308 23.28 47.86 -41.33
C PRO A 308 21.94 47.86 -40.54
N VAL A 309 21.86 48.89 -39.69
CA VAL A 309 20.83 49.31 -38.71
C VAL A 309 19.44 49.62 -39.31
N GLY A 310 18.39 49.30 -38.55
CA GLY A 310 17.03 49.81 -38.73
C GLY A 310 16.31 49.96 -37.38
N GLU A 311 15.80 51.16 -37.10
CA GLU A 311 15.28 51.63 -35.82
C GLU A 311 13.84 51.15 -35.49
N MET A 312 13.55 51.23 -34.18
CA MET A 312 12.35 51.80 -33.56
C MET A 312 11.17 50.91 -33.12
N GLN A 313 10.99 50.89 -31.79
CA GLN A 313 9.75 51.13 -31.01
C GLN A 313 9.43 50.06 -29.95
N ASP A 314 9.62 50.49 -28.69
CA ASP A 314 9.05 50.10 -27.39
C ASP A 314 8.43 48.70 -27.22
N PRO A 315 9.03 47.85 -26.36
CA PRO A 315 8.27 46.91 -25.57
C PRO A 315 7.91 47.55 -24.22
N ILE A 316 6.60 47.64 -24.02
CA ILE A 316 5.90 47.58 -22.73
C ILE A 316 6.83 47.01 -21.64
N ARG A 317 7.05 47.77 -20.55
CA ARG A 317 7.56 47.19 -19.30
C ARG A 317 6.52 46.18 -18.81
N GLU A 318 6.60 44.96 -19.32
CA GLU A 318 6.19 43.80 -18.55
C GLU A 318 7.04 43.85 -17.30
N ILE A 319 6.40 44.17 -16.18
CA ILE A 319 6.89 43.76 -14.88
C ILE A 319 6.81 42.24 -14.92
N GLN A 320 7.83 41.60 -15.51
CA GLN A 320 8.15 40.24 -15.15
C GLN A 320 8.58 40.33 -13.69
N GLU A 321 7.61 40.13 -12.79
CA GLU A 321 7.94 39.53 -11.51
C GLU A 321 8.85 38.36 -11.85
N PRO A 322 10.04 38.25 -11.23
CA PRO A 322 10.89 37.10 -11.48
C PRO A 322 10.01 35.87 -11.29
N ILE A 323 10.04 34.97 -12.26
CA ILE A 323 9.46 33.63 -12.09
C ILE A 323 10.32 33.02 -10.99
N GLU A 324 9.98 33.30 -9.73
CA GLU A 324 10.32 32.42 -8.62
C GLU A 324 9.78 31.08 -9.07
N GLU A 325 10.68 30.15 -9.41
CA GLU A 325 10.30 28.75 -9.51
C GLU A 325 9.49 28.45 -8.24
N MET A 326 8.20 28.22 -8.42
CA MET A 326 7.34 28.03 -7.26
C MET A 326 7.82 26.77 -6.56
N ARG A 327 8.31 26.96 -5.34
CA ARG A 327 8.90 25.94 -4.47
C ARG A 327 8.06 24.67 -4.31
N TYR A 328 6.75 24.77 -4.54
CA TYR A 328 5.80 23.69 -4.42
C TYR A 328 4.89 23.61 -5.65
N GLN A 329 4.47 22.41 -6.01
CA GLN A 329 3.56 22.17 -7.13
C GLN A 329 2.10 22.07 -6.67
N GLU A 330 1.15 22.58 -7.45
CA GLU A 330 -0.27 22.46 -7.12
C GLU A 330 -0.64 21.00 -6.87
N GLY A 331 -1.29 20.75 -5.74
CA GLY A 331 -1.76 19.41 -5.39
C GLY A 331 -0.73 18.50 -4.74
N GLU A 332 0.53 18.94 -4.63
CA GLU A 332 1.58 18.24 -3.90
C GLU A 332 1.20 18.08 -2.42
N ARG A 333 1.61 16.95 -1.82
CA ARG A 333 1.17 16.52 -0.49
C ARG A 333 2.35 16.48 0.46
N PHE A 334 2.14 17.03 1.65
CA PHE A 334 3.16 17.13 2.69
C PHE A 334 2.64 16.59 4.02
N ARG A 335 3.56 16.08 4.83
CA ARG A 335 3.34 15.85 6.26
C ARG A 335 3.58 17.16 7.02
N LEU A 336 2.68 17.55 7.92
CA LEU A 336 2.83 18.77 8.71
C LEU A 336 3.14 18.46 10.17
N TYR A 337 4.16 19.12 10.73
CA TYR A 337 4.62 18.95 12.10
C TYR A 337 4.77 20.30 12.82
N ASP A 338 4.73 20.29 14.16
CA ASP A 338 5.28 21.38 14.98
C ASP A 338 6.80 21.18 15.22
N PRO A 339 7.49 22.19 15.78
CA PRO A 339 8.93 22.07 16.07
C PRO A 339 9.30 20.99 17.09
N ASP A 340 8.34 20.51 17.88
CA ASP A 340 8.53 19.43 18.85
C ASP A 340 8.32 18.04 18.21
N GLY A 341 8.05 17.98 16.90
CA GLY A 341 7.85 16.73 16.15
C GLY A 341 6.42 16.17 16.24
N CYS A 342 5.44 16.94 16.73
CA CYS A 342 4.05 16.51 16.77
C CYS A 342 3.43 16.53 15.37
N PHE A 343 2.99 15.36 14.89
CA PHE A 343 2.33 15.24 13.60
C PHE A 343 0.90 15.79 13.61
N PHE A 344 0.61 16.78 12.78
CA PHE A 344 -0.74 17.31 12.59
C PHE A 344 -1.55 16.52 11.58
N GLY A 345 -0.95 16.24 10.43
CA GLY A 345 -1.60 15.50 9.37
C GLY A 345 -1.04 15.75 7.99
N LEU A 346 -1.82 15.37 6.99
CA LEU A 346 -1.50 15.52 5.58
C LEU A 346 -2.11 16.80 5.05
N TYR A 347 -1.28 17.59 4.40
CA TYR A 347 -1.65 18.87 3.81
C TYR A 347 -1.33 18.88 2.33
N ARG A 348 -2.15 19.60 1.56
CA ARG A 348 -2.00 19.76 0.11
C ARG A 348 -1.70 21.20 -0.23
N PHE A 349 -0.71 21.43 -1.07
CA PHE A 349 -0.38 22.78 -1.53
C PHE A 349 -1.42 23.29 -2.55
N HIS A 350 -1.81 24.56 -2.37
CA HIS A 350 -2.68 25.30 -3.28
C HIS A 350 -2.03 26.61 -3.72
N GLN A 351 -1.60 26.65 -4.96
CA GLN A 351 -0.87 27.71 -5.64
C GLN A 351 -1.65 29.04 -5.62
N ARG A 352 -2.96 29.00 -5.92
CA ARG A 352 -3.80 30.21 -5.98
C ARG A 352 -3.88 30.96 -4.65
N THR A 353 -3.93 30.23 -3.54
CA THR A 353 -4.01 30.84 -2.19
C THR A 353 -2.68 30.87 -1.46
N LYS A 354 -1.59 30.34 -2.06
CA LYS A 354 -0.29 30.16 -1.42
C LYS A 354 -0.40 29.57 -0.01
N CYS A 355 -1.22 28.52 0.13
CA CYS A 355 -1.49 27.88 1.41
C CYS A 355 -1.45 26.36 1.29
N PHE A 356 -1.00 25.71 2.35
CA PHE A 356 -1.18 24.30 2.60
C PHE A 356 -2.55 24.08 3.26
N ARG A 357 -3.41 23.28 2.65
CA ARG A 357 -4.74 22.95 3.20
C ARG A 357 -4.79 21.53 3.71
N VAL A 358 -5.49 21.31 4.81
CA VAL A 358 -5.71 19.97 5.37
C VAL A 358 -6.36 19.07 4.33
N GLU A 359 -5.68 17.98 3.98
CA GLU A 359 -6.28 16.84 3.28
C GLU A 359 -6.77 15.80 4.29
N LYS A 360 -5.97 15.50 5.32
CA LYS A 360 -6.35 14.58 6.39
C LYS A 360 -5.71 14.98 7.70
N PHE A 361 -6.54 15.25 8.70
CA PHE A 361 -6.10 15.72 10.01
C PHE A 361 -6.01 14.58 11.02
N PHE A 362 -4.91 14.48 11.77
CA PHE A 362 -4.64 13.41 12.74
C PHE A 362 -4.38 13.90 14.16
N TYR A 363 -4.04 15.18 14.33
CA TYR A 363 -3.85 15.77 15.64
C TYR A 363 -5.08 15.59 16.53
N ARG A 364 -4.81 15.35 17.80
CA ARG A 364 -5.76 15.44 18.88
C ARG A 364 -5.09 16.17 20.03
N GLN A 365 -5.84 17.08 20.64
CA GLN A 365 -5.45 17.67 21.90
C GLN A 365 -5.37 16.54 22.93
N GLN A 366 -4.19 16.34 23.50
CA GLN A 366 -4.07 15.57 24.74
C GLN A 366 -4.68 16.47 25.83
N GLU A 367 -5.87 16.13 26.31
CA GLU A 367 -6.37 16.70 27.55
C GLU A 367 -5.65 15.96 28.68
N GLU A 368 -4.89 16.70 29.48
CA GLU A 368 -4.19 16.22 30.69
C GLU A 368 -5.13 15.52 31.69
#